data_AF-A0A820HTZ3-F1
#
_entry.id   AF-A0A820HTZ3-F1
#
_cell.length_a   1.000
_cell.length_b   1.000
_cell.length_c   1.000
_cell.angle_alpha   90.00
_cell.angle_beta   90.00
_cell.angle_gamma   90.00
#
_symmetry.space_group_name_H-M   'P 1'
#
loop_
_entity.id
_entity.type
_entity.pdbx_description
1 polymer ?
#
loop_
_entity_poly.entity_id
_entity_poly.type
_entity_poly.pdbx_seq_one_letter_code
_entity_poly.pdbx_strand_id
1 'polypeptide(L)'
;MLISDLVCHSPTEECFFNEFRQCRDNQPSEYLKHFLNNQIRLFDDCSWMIWRKSVSSTEKSNGENSNADKKILLQKDIGSVEDLLEEFDCQWKTYVKHSYIASQQSNYIKMIKDQADEHETIVVHMDFAENHTLLSQNEIMQAHWTNQQATLSTAHIKIAKEKHHSLIIISDYLAHDVEFVHTAESIISDYVQSIYPTVKQWNYVSDGAPQHLKNNKSILNLTYHQVDFGIPASWSFSATAHGKGAVDGIGAAVKYRATRRVLSGITYDAILTPEDL
;
A
#
# COMPACT_ATOMS: atom_id res chain seq x y z
N MET A 1 -16.63 17.06 -0.28
CA MET A 1 -16.63 18.52 -0.09
C MET A 1 -16.18 19.26 -1.33
N LEU A 2 -15.14 18.87 -2.09
CA LEU A 2 -14.88 19.48 -3.42
C LEU A 2 -15.35 18.59 -4.58
N ILE A 3 -15.08 17.28 -4.50
CA ILE A 3 -15.59 16.29 -5.48
C ILE A 3 -17.12 16.31 -5.56
N SER A 4 -17.80 16.46 -4.41
CA SER A 4 -19.27 16.54 -4.33
C SER A 4 -19.86 17.73 -5.10
N ASP A 5 -19.07 18.79 -5.27
CA ASP A 5 -19.55 20.08 -5.78
C ASP A 5 -19.21 20.19 -7.28
N LEU A 6 -18.12 19.54 -7.71
CA LEU A 6 -17.64 19.54 -9.09
C LEU A 6 -18.10 18.32 -9.89
N VAL A 7 -18.48 17.23 -9.22
CA VAL A 7 -19.05 16.04 -9.86
C VAL A 7 -20.57 16.09 -9.77
N CYS A 8 -21.28 15.50 -10.74
CA CYS A 8 -22.74 15.48 -10.79
C CYS A 8 -23.37 15.00 -9.47
N HIS A 9 -24.55 15.55 -9.12
CA HIS A 9 -25.27 15.23 -7.88
C HIS A 9 -25.55 13.72 -7.70
N SER A 10 -25.79 12.99 -8.79
CA SER A 10 -25.87 11.53 -8.81
C SER A 10 -24.73 10.99 -9.67
N PRO A 11 -23.51 10.88 -9.11
CA PRO A 11 -22.33 10.60 -9.90
C PRO A 11 -22.31 9.13 -10.33
N THR A 12 -22.05 8.88 -11.61
CA THR A 12 -21.78 7.54 -12.16
C THR A 12 -20.27 7.30 -12.21
N GLU A 13 -19.86 6.06 -12.50
CA GLU A 13 -18.44 5.74 -12.73
C GLU A 13 -17.83 6.64 -13.81
N GLU A 14 -18.56 6.87 -14.92
CA GLU A 14 -18.15 7.75 -16.02
C GLU A 14 -17.77 9.17 -15.56
N CYS A 15 -18.41 9.69 -14.51
CA CYS A 15 -18.08 10.99 -13.96
C CYS A 15 -16.67 11.02 -13.37
N PHE A 16 -16.24 9.95 -12.69
CA PHE A 16 -14.93 9.87 -12.05
C PHE A 16 -13.81 9.48 -13.03
N PHE A 17 -14.17 8.83 -14.13
CA PHE A 17 -13.24 8.48 -15.21
C PHE A 17 -13.07 9.59 -16.25
N ASN A 18 -13.70 10.75 -16.05
CA ASN A 18 -13.68 11.90 -16.95
C ASN A 18 -14.31 11.61 -18.32
N GLU A 19 -15.32 10.74 -18.36
CA GLU A 19 -16.03 10.32 -19.56
C GLU A 19 -17.38 11.03 -19.71
N PHE A 20 -17.99 11.44 -18.58
CA PHE A 20 -19.29 12.11 -18.59
C PHE A 20 -19.18 13.61 -18.92
N ARG A 21 -19.83 14.04 -20.02
CA ARG A 21 -19.69 15.39 -20.59
C ARG A 21 -20.05 16.53 -19.64
N GLN A 22 -21.00 16.35 -18.73
CA GLN A 22 -21.51 17.45 -17.91
C GLN A 22 -20.55 17.89 -16.80
N CYS A 23 -19.65 17.02 -16.34
CA CYS A 23 -18.70 17.32 -15.27
C CYS A 23 -17.22 17.19 -15.69
N ARG A 24 -16.95 16.61 -16.87
CA ARG A 24 -15.58 16.39 -17.38
C ARG A 24 -14.75 17.68 -17.49
N ASP A 25 -15.40 18.79 -17.83
CA ASP A 25 -14.75 20.07 -18.08
C ASP A 25 -14.82 21.01 -16.87
N ASN A 26 -15.35 20.53 -15.73
CA ASN A 26 -15.38 21.32 -14.50
C ASN A 26 -13.97 21.47 -13.94
N GLN A 27 -13.54 22.72 -13.80
CA GLN A 27 -12.26 23.10 -13.23
C GLN A 27 -12.44 23.54 -11.77
N PRO A 28 -11.68 22.95 -10.83
CA PRO A 28 -11.61 23.44 -9.46
C PRO A 28 -11.27 24.92 -9.35
N SER A 29 -10.38 25.43 -10.19
CA SER A 29 -9.98 26.83 -10.17
C SER A 29 -11.16 27.78 -10.35
N GLU A 30 -12.00 27.55 -11.35
CA GLU A 30 -13.19 28.36 -11.64
C GLU A 30 -14.21 28.31 -10.50
N TYR A 31 -14.42 27.12 -9.92
CA TYR A 31 -15.25 26.96 -8.74
C TYR A 31 -14.71 27.75 -7.54
N LEU A 32 -13.41 27.67 -7.27
CA LEU A 32 -12.79 28.38 -6.14
C LEU A 32 -12.82 29.90 -6.33
N LYS A 33 -12.56 30.41 -7.54
CA LYS A 33 -12.66 31.84 -7.88
C LYS A 33 -14.08 32.35 -7.60
N HIS A 34 -15.10 31.60 -8.03
CA HIS A 34 -16.50 31.96 -7.80
C HIS A 34 -16.90 31.85 -6.32
N PHE A 35 -16.57 30.74 -5.66
CA PHE A 35 -16.92 30.47 -4.27
C PHE A 35 -16.35 31.53 -3.31
N LEU A 36 -15.13 32.01 -3.58
CA LEU A 36 -14.48 33.07 -2.81
C LEU A 36 -14.88 34.48 -3.27
N ASN A 37 -15.93 34.62 -4.10
CA ASN A 37 -16.45 35.91 -4.59
C ASN A 37 -15.36 36.84 -5.16
N ASN A 38 -14.37 36.29 -5.87
CA ASN A 38 -13.22 37.04 -6.38
C ASN A 38 -12.40 37.78 -5.30
N GLN A 39 -12.48 37.36 -4.03
CA GLN A 39 -11.58 37.85 -2.99
C GLN A 39 -10.16 37.30 -3.14
N ILE A 40 -9.97 36.30 -4.02
CA ILE A 40 -8.66 35.78 -4.39
C ILE A 40 -7.93 36.82 -5.23
N ARG A 41 -6.76 37.24 -4.76
CA ARG A 41 -5.82 38.04 -5.54
C ARG A 41 -4.94 37.09 -6.34
N LEU A 42 -5.29 36.89 -7.61
CA LEU A 42 -4.64 35.90 -8.48
C LEU A 42 -3.13 36.12 -8.64
N PHE A 43 -2.70 37.39 -8.60
CA PHE A 43 -1.30 37.78 -8.78
C PHE A 43 -0.52 37.92 -7.47
N ASP A 44 -1.12 37.57 -6.32
CA ASP A 44 -0.37 37.55 -5.07
C ASP A 44 0.64 36.40 -5.09
N ASP A 45 1.85 36.67 -4.61
CA ASP A 45 2.89 35.65 -4.47
C ASP A 45 2.49 34.63 -3.40
N CYS A 46 2.65 33.35 -3.73
CA CYS A 46 2.40 32.24 -2.83
C CYS A 46 3.46 31.15 -2.99
N SER A 47 3.37 30.12 -2.16
CA SER A 47 4.21 28.94 -2.29
C SER A 47 3.45 27.69 -1.88
N TRP A 48 3.67 26.59 -2.59
CA TRP A 48 3.03 25.31 -2.33
C TRP A 48 4.04 24.16 -2.41
N MET A 49 3.63 23.01 -1.87
CA MET A 49 4.44 21.79 -1.89
C MET A 49 3.90 20.84 -2.96
N ILE A 50 4.78 20.31 -3.79
CA ILE A 50 4.42 19.39 -4.88
C ILE A 50 5.42 18.25 -5.00
N TRP A 51 4.91 17.05 -5.26
CA TRP A 51 5.75 15.88 -5.54
C TRP A 51 6.15 15.86 -7.01
N ARG A 52 7.45 15.99 -7.30
CA ARG A 52 7.99 15.91 -8.66
C ARG A 52 9.11 14.89 -8.77
N LYS A 53 9.26 14.31 -9.96
CA LYS A 53 10.41 13.45 -10.29
C LYS A 53 11.67 14.32 -10.32
N SER A 54 12.73 13.90 -9.64
CA SER A 54 14.02 14.56 -9.77
C SER A 54 14.52 14.42 -11.21
N VAL A 55 14.96 15.54 -11.79
CA VAL A 55 15.75 15.53 -13.02
C VAL A 55 17.19 15.54 -12.56
N SER A 56 17.90 14.42 -12.66
CA SER A 56 19.34 14.42 -12.41
C SER A 56 20.00 15.30 -13.46
N SER A 57 20.75 16.31 -13.02
CA SER A 57 21.52 17.25 -13.85
C SER A 57 22.64 16.60 -14.68
N THR A 58 22.78 15.27 -14.65
CA THR A 58 23.78 14.49 -15.39
C THR A 58 23.32 14.02 -16.77
N GLU A 59 22.11 14.32 -17.24
CA GLU A 59 21.67 13.97 -18.61
C GLU A 59 22.31 14.83 -19.73
N LYS A 60 23.27 15.72 -19.41
CA LYS A 60 23.99 16.56 -20.39
C LYS A 60 25.44 16.13 -20.64
N SER A 61 25.75 14.84 -20.68
CA SER A 61 26.90 14.35 -21.44
C SER A 61 27.00 12.83 -21.39
N ASN A 62 26.99 12.23 -22.58
CA ASN A 62 27.34 10.85 -22.89
C ASN A 62 26.16 9.86 -22.86
N GLY A 63 25.80 9.41 -24.05
CA GLY A 63 24.70 8.48 -24.32
C GLY A 63 24.98 7.06 -23.84
N GLU A 64 24.91 6.87 -22.53
CA GLU A 64 24.70 5.57 -21.92
C GLU A 64 23.37 5.59 -21.17
N ASN A 65 22.46 4.68 -21.55
CA ASN A 65 21.18 4.45 -20.89
C ASN A 65 21.42 3.88 -19.48
N SER A 66 21.80 4.72 -18.52
CA SER A 66 21.64 4.38 -17.12
C SER A 66 20.18 4.64 -16.74
N ASN A 67 19.46 3.61 -16.30
CA ASN A 67 18.23 3.74 -15.52
C ASN A 67 18.56 4.51 -14.24
N ALA A 68 18.64 5.84 -14.31
CA ALA A 68 18.72 6.67 -13.12
C ALA A 68 17.34 6.59 -12.44
N ASP A 69 17.29 6.01 -11.25
CA ASP A 69 16.10 5.98 -10.42
C ASP A 69 15.60 7.41 -10.20
N LYS A 70 14.54 7.78 -10.91
CA LYS A 70 13.92 9.10 -10.82
C LYS A 70 13.21 9.21 -9.48
N LYS A 71 13.94 9.63 -8.45
CA LYS A 71 13.42 9.81 -7.09
C LYS A 71 12.33 10.87 -7.11
N ILE A 72 11.15 10.54 -6.57
CA ILE A 72 10.09 11.54 -6.35
C ILE A 72 10.44 12.32 -5.10
N LEU A 73 10.49 13.65 -5.21
CA LEU A 73 10.85 14.56 -4.13
C LEU A 73 9.72 15.56 -3.91
N LEU A 74 9.47 15.87 -2.64
CA LEU A 74 8.61 16.98 -2.26
C LEU A 74 9.40 18.26 -2.48
N GLN A 75 8.94 19.08 -3.42
CA GLN A 75 9.55 20.35 -3.79
C GLN A 75 8.65 21.49 -3.33
N LYS A 76 9.28 22.60 -2.97
CA LYS A 76 8.58 23.86 -2.70
C LYS A 76 8.64 24.71 -3.96
N ASP A 77 7.47 24.98 -4.52
CA ASP A 77 7.31 25.90 -5.62
C ASP A 77 6.90 27.28 -5.11
N ILE A 78 7.28 28.31 -5.87
CA ILE A 78 6.94 29.70 -5.60
C ILE A 78 6.41 30.26 -6.91
N GLY A 79 5.26 30.92 -6.84
CA GLY A 79 4.57 31.49 -7.97
C GLY A 79 3.35 32.27 -7.51
N SER A 80 2.56 32.74 -8.44
CA SER A 80 1.30 33.41 -8.17
C SER A 80 0.22 32.44 -7.68
N VAL A 81 -0.87 32.96 -7.12
CA VAL A 81 -2.06 32.13 -6.82
C VAL A 81 -2.67 31.55 -8.10
N GLU A 82 -2.55 32.25 -9.24
CA GLU A 82 -2.96 31.73 -10.54
C GLU A 82 -2.19 30.45 -10.92
N ASP A 83 -0.87 30.45 -10.76
CA ASP A 83 -0.01 29.28 -11.03
C ASP A 83 -0.41 28.07 -10.16
N LEU A 84 -0.75 28.31 -8.88
CA LEU A 84 -1.23 27.27 -7.97
C LEU A 84 -2.57 26.67 -8.43
N LEU A 85 -3.49 27.50 -8.91
CA LEU A 85 -4.81 27.05 -9.38
C LEU A 85 -4.68 26.24 -10.67
N GLU A 86 -3.81 26.64 -11.59
CA GLU A 86 -3.52 25.87 -12.81
C GLU A 86 -2.91 24.50 -12.47
N GLU A 87 -1.94 24.45 -11.56
CA GLU A 87 -1.35 23.19 -11.09
C GLU A 87 -2.41 22.28 -10.45
N PHE A 88 -3.37 22.85 -9.70
CA PHE A 88 -4.46 22.08 -9.12
C PHE A 88 -5.39 21.50 -10.19
N ASP A 89 -5.75 22.28 -11.21
CA ASP A 89 -6.55 21.82 -12.34
C ASP A 89 -5.85 20.71 -13.15
N CYS A 90 -4.53 20.79 -13.33
CA CYS A 90 -3.73 19.76 -13.99
C CYS A 90 -3.81 18.41 -13.26
N GLN A 91 -3.84 18.42 -11.94
CA GLN A 91 -3.91 17.19 -11.12
C GLN A 91 -5.34 16.70 -10.90
N TRP A 92 -6.35 17.55 -11.10
CA TRP A 92 -7.74 17.28 -10.75
C TRP A 92 -8.28 15.98 -11.35
N LYS A 93 -8.12 15.79 -12.66
CA LYS A 93 -8.65 14.62 -13.37
C LYS A 93 -8.08 13.31 -12.85
N THR A 94 -6.79 13.30 -12.52
CA THR A 94 -6.12 12.14 -11.93
C THR A 94 -6.56 11.93 -10.48
N TYR A 95 -6.68 13.01 -9.71
CA TYR A 95 -7.12 12.97 -8.32
C TYR A 95 -8.55 12.41 -8.17
N VAL A 96 -9.50 12.88 -8.98
CA VAL A 96 -10.90 12.41 -8.95
C VAL A 96 -10.99 10.90 -9.22
N LYS A 97 -10.30 10.44 -10.27
CA LYS A 97 -10.24 9.01 -10.61
C LYS A 97 -9.62 8.20 -9.48
N HIS A 98 -8.48 8.64 -8.96
CA HIS A 98 -7.79 8.00 -7.84
C HIS A 98 -8.69 7.91 -6.59
N SER A 99 -9.35 9.01 -6.23
CA SER A 99 -10.24 9.08 -5.07
C SER A 99 -11.44 8.14 -5.22
N TYR A 100 -12.00 8.01 -6.42
CA TYR A 100 -13.08 7.05 -6.68
C TYR A 100 -12.61 5.61 -6.48
N ILE A 101 -11.51 5.23 -7.12
CA ILE A 101 -10.95 3.87 -7.03
C ILE A 101 -10.62 3.53 -5.56
N ALA A 102 -9.94 4.42 -4.84
CA ALA A 102 -9.59 4.22 -3.44
C ALA A 102 -10.84 4.02 -2.57
N SER A 103 -11.90 4.83 -2.78
CA SER A 103 -13.15 4.74 -2.05
C SER A 103 -13.89 3.42 -2.33
N GLN A 104 -14.07 3.07 -3.61
CA GLN A 104 -14.75 1.83 -4.01
C GLN A 104 -14.03 0.59 -3.47
N GLN A 105 -12.70 0.54 -3.61
CA GLN A 105 -11.89 -0.56 -3.09
C GLN A 105 -11.96 -0.66 -1.57
N SER A 106 -11.86 0.46 -0.85
CA SER A 106 -11.98 0.48 0.61
C SER A 106 -13.34 -0.02 1.09
N ASN A 107 -14.42 0.42 0.42
CA ASN A 107 -15.79 0.01 0.73
C ASN A 107 -15.99 -1.49 0.48
N TYR A 108 -15.48 -2.00 -0.65
CA TYR A 108 -15.55 -3.42 -0.97
C TYR A 108 -14.77 -4.28 0.04
N ILE A 109 -13.54 -3.88 0.38
CA ILE A 109 -12.72 -4.58 1.38
C ILE A 109 -13.40 -4.57 2.76
N LYS A 110 -14.04 -3.45 3.12
CA LYS A 110 -14.84 -3.38 4.35
C LYS A 110 -16.03 -4.33 4.31
N MET A 111 -16.78 -4.34 3.21
CA MET A 111 -17.94 -5.21 3.02
C MET A 111 -17.58 -6.68 3.19
N ILE A 112 -16.52 -7.18 2.52
CA ILE A 112 -16.11 -8.58 2.65
C ILE A 112 -15.62 -8.91 4.07
N LYS A 113 -14.96 -7.98 4.77
CA LYS A 113 -14.54 -8.16 6.17
C LYS A 113 -15.73 -8.19 7.13
N ASP A 114 -16.77 -7.42 6.86
CA ASP A 114 -18.02 -7.39 7.64
C ASP A 114 -18.87 -8.66 7.40
N GLN A 115 -18.71 -9.30 6.24
CA GLN A 115 -19.34 -10.58 5.86
C GLN A 115 -18.53 -11.82 6.26
N ALA A 116 -17.36 -11.65 6.88
CA ALA A 116 -16.54 -12.77 7.33
C ALA A 116 -17.29 -13.61 8.39
N ASP A 117 -17.20 -14.93 8.26
CA ASP A 117 -17.87 -15.90 9.11
C ASP A 117 -16.99 -17.14 9.31
N GLU A 118 -16.94 -17.64 10.55
CA GLU A 118 -16.02 -18.71 10.96
C GLU A 118 -16.36 -20.10 10.38
N HIS A 119 -17.54 -20.25 9.79
CA HIS A 119 -18.02 -21.48 9.16
C HIS A 119 -18.23 -21.34 7.64
N GLU A 120 -18.08 -20.12 7.09
CA GLU A 120 -18.30 -19.85 5.68
C GLU A 120 -17.05 -19.25 5.03
N THR A 121 -16.72 -18.00 5.33
CA THR A 121 -15.68 -17.26 4.62
C THR A 121 -14.75 -16.51 5.57
N ILE A 122 -13.45 -16.77 5.42
CA ILE A 122 -12.39 -16.03 6.13
C ILE A 122 -11.74 -15.03 5.19
N VAL A 123 -11.49 -13.82 5.67
CA VAL A 123 -10.78 -12.78 4.90
C VAL A 123 -9.37 -12.62 5.42
N VAL A 124 -8.38 -12.80 4.54
CA VAL A 124 -6.96 -12.65 4.86
C VAL A 124 -6.41 -11.43 4.15
N HIS A 125 -6.10 -10.38 4.90
CA HIS A 125 -5.36 -9.25 4.37
C HIS A 125 -3.87 -9.52 4.56
N MET A 126 -3.11 -9.60 3.48
CA MET A 126 -1.68 -9.89 3.53
C MET A 126 -0.87 -8.81 2.79
N ASP A 127 0.31 -8.52 3.34
CA ASP A 127 1.28 -7.60 2.72
C ASP A 127 2.70 -7.88 3.23
N PHE A 128 3.70 -7.39 2.50
CA PHE A 128 5.09 -7.37 2.95
C PHE A 128 5.37 -6.10 3.72
N ALA A 129 5.87 -6.24 4.94
CA ALA A 129 6.55 -5.13 5.59
C ALA A 129 7.95 -4.98 4.97
N GLU A 130 8.45 -3.74 4.92
CA GLU A 130 9.84 -3.49 4.55
C GLU A 130 10.77 -4.35 5.43
N ASN A 131 11.72 -5.04 4.78
CA ASN A 131 12.70 -5.90 5.44
C ASN A 131 13.27 -5.27 6.71
N HIS A 132 13.37 -6.06 7.76
CA HIS A 132 13.99 -5.60 9.00
C HIS A 132 15.49 -5.80 8.90
N THR A 133 16.24 -4.72 9.13
CA THR A 133 17.69 -4.81 9.23
C THR A 133 18.05 -5.31 10.62
N LEU A 134 18.77 -6.43 10.68
CA LEU A 134 19.25 -7.02 11.92
C LEU A 134 20.42 -6.17 12.43
N LEU A 135 20.29 -5.65 13.64
CA LEU A 135 21.23 -4.70 14.23
C LEU A 135 21.67 -5.20 15.61
N SER A 136 22.94 -5.00 15.91
CA SER A 136 23.53 -5.12 17.24
C SER A 136 23.94 -3.75 17.77
N GLN A 137 23.73 -3.53 19.07
CA GLN A 137 23.90 -2.22 19.70
C GLN A 137 25.35 -1.71 19.66
N ASN A 138 26.33 -2.63 19.68
CA ASN A 138 27.75 -2.31 19.75
C ASN A 138 28.50 -2.77 18.49
N GLU A 139 27.92 -2.49 17.33
CA GLU A 139 28.52 -2.85 16.04
C GLU A 139 29.76 -2.00 15.71
N ILE A 140 30.79 -2.67 15.21
CA ILE A 140 31.94 -1.99 14.62
C ILE A 140 31.54 -1.30 13.31
N MET A 141 32.22 -0.22 12.95
CA MET A 141 31.91 0.57 11.73
C MET A 141 31.85 -0.28 10.44
N GLN A 142 32.62 -1.38 10.36
CA GLN A 142 32.61 -2.27 9.20
C GLN A 142 31.30 -3.07 9.06
N ALA A 143 30.62 -3.37 10.17
CA ALA A 143 29.37 -4.15 10.16
C ALA A 143 28.23 -3.43 9.42
N HIS A 144 28.25 -2.09 9.39
CA HIS A 144 27.30 -1.25 8.64
C HIS A 144 27.16 -1.64 7.16
N TRP A 145 28.20 -2.23 6.54
CA TRP A 145 28.18 -2.64 5.13
C TRP A 145 27.71 -4.07 4.89
N THR A 146 27.47 -4.83 5.96
CA THR A 146 27.13 -6.26 5.91
C THR A 146 25.83 -6.59 6.64
N ASN A 147 24.98 -5.59 6.91
CA ASN A 147 23.78 -5.81 7.70
C ASN A 147 22.89 -6.86 7.05
N GLN A 148 22.65 -7.95 7.78
CA GLN A 148 21.69 -8.96 7.39
C GLN A 148 20.28 -8.38 7.52
N GLN A 149 19.38 -8.91 6.70
CA GLN A 149 17.98 -8.52 6.71
C GLN A 149 17.10 -9.76 6.89
N ALA A 150 15.92 -9.53 7.43
CA ALA A 150 14.84 -10.50 7.47
C ALA A 150 13.64 -9.97 6.68
N THR A 151 13.01 -10.84 5.91
CA THR A 151 11.71 -10.59 5.30
C THR A 151 10.63 -10.72 6.37
N LEU A 152 9.71 -9.75 6.40
CA LEU A 152 8.54 -9.76 7.28
C LEU A 152 7.29 -9.76 6.40
N SER A 153 6.59 -10.89 6.33
CA SER A 153 5.27 -10.96 5.71
C SER A 153 4.20 -10.92 6.80
N THR A 154 3.22 -10.04 6.63
CA THR A 154 2.22 -9.73 7.64
C THR A 154 0.85 -10.17 7.14
N ALA A 155 0.06 -10.79 8.02
CA ALA A 155 -1.29 -11.21 7.71
C ALA A 155 -2.25 -10.81 8.83
N HIS A 156 -3.28 -10.04 8.47
CA HIS A 156 -4.41 -9.76 9.32
C HIS A 156 -5.61 -10.59 8.85
N ILE A 157 -6.02 -11.54 9.69
CA ILE A 157 -7.02 -12.55 9.38
C ILE A 157 -8.32 -12.18 10.09
N LYS A 158 -9.36 -11.87 9.32
CA LYS A 158 -10.70 -11.58 9.82
C LYS A 158 -11.53 -12.86 9.77
N ILE A 159 -11.90 -13.36 10.95
CA ILE A 159 -12.69 -14.60 11.12
C ILE A 159 -14.18 -14.27 11.21
N ALA A 160 -14.53 -13.28 12.02
CA ALA A 160 -15.90 -12.79 12.19
C ALA A 160 -15.88 -11.32 12.61
N LYS A 161 -17.06 -10.69 12.75
CA LYS A 161 -17.21 -9.26 13.06
C LYS A 161 -16.35 -8.76 14.22
N GLU A 162 -16.20 -9.52 15.29
CA GLU A 162 -15.36 -9.17 16.46
C GLU A 162 -14.19 -10.14 16.69
N LYS A 163 -13.91 -11.03 15.72
CA LYS A 163 -12.91 -12.09 15.86
C LYS A 163 -11.86 -11.98 14.76
N HIS A 164 -10.61 -11.79 15.15
CA HIS A 164 -9.50 -11.61 14.23
C HIS A 164 -8.21 -12.22 14.80
N HIS A 165 -7.30 -12.58 13.90
CA HIS A 165 -5.94 -13.03 14.21
C HIS A 165 -4.94 -12.15 13.47
N SER A 166 -3.75 -11.99 14.04
CA SER A 166 -2.64 -11.28 13.43
C SER A 166 -1.44 -12.21 13.42
N LEU A 167 -0.93 -12.48 12.23
CA LEU A 167 0.26 -13.31 12.03
C LEU A 167 1.37 -12.48 11.40
N ILE A 168 2.59 -12.87 11.72
CA ILE A 168 3.79 -12.43 11.04
C ILE A 168 4.61 -13.67 10.70
N ILE A 169 5.10 -13.71 9.47
CA ILE A 169 5.98 -14.75 8.96
C ILE A 169 7.34 -14.09 8.72
N ILE A 170 8.36 -14.62 9.39
CA ILE A 170 9.71 -14.08 9.39
C ILE A 170 10.60 -15.10 8.67
N SER A 171 11.47 -14.62 7.79
CA SER A 171 12.35 -15.47 7.00
C SER A 171 13.64 -14.76 6.62
N ASP A 172 14.71 -15.54 6.49
CA ASP A 172 15.97 -15.16 5.86
C ASP A 172 15.88 -15.08 4.32
N TYR A 173 14.79 -15.59 3.72
CA TYR A 173 14.55 -15.51 2.29
C TYR A 173 14.09 -14.10 1.89
N LEU A 174 14.99 -13.35 1.24
CA LEU A 174 14.78 -11.94 0.86
C LEU A 174 14.04 -11.75 -0.46
N ALA A 175 13.84 -12.82 -1.23
CA ALA A 175 13.08 -12.72 -2.47
C ALA A 175 11.58 -12.70 -2.13
N HIS A 176 10.97 -11.53 -2.33
CA HIS A 176 9.52 -11.35 -2.24
C HIS A 176 8.83 -11.91 -3.49
N ASP A 177 9.11 -13.16 -3.84
CA ASP A 177 8.61 -13.81 -5.04
C ASP A 177 7.32 -14.60 -4.77
N VAL A 178 6.86 -15.33 -5.78
CA VAL A 178 5.59 -16.06 -5.73
C VAL A 178 5.73 -17.31 -4.87
N GLU A 179 6.92 -17.90 -4.86
CA GLU A 179 7.30 -19.06 -4.06
C GLU A 179 7.21 -18.73 -2.56
N PHE A 180 7.69 -17.55 -2.15
CA PHE A 180 7.51 -17.05 -0.79
C PHE A 180 6.03 -16.84 -0.46
N VAL A 181 5.27 -16.18 -1.36
CA VAL A 181 3.85 -15.89 -1.13
C VAL A 181 3.05 -17.18 -0.97
N HIS A 182 3.27 -18.19 -1.81
CA HIS A 182 2.61 -19.50 -1.68
C HIS A 182 2.97 -20.22 -0.38
N THR A 183 4.24 -20.13 0.05
CA THR A 183 4.67 -20.67 1.34
C THR A 183 3.97 -19.96 2.49
N ALA A 184 3.81 -18.64 2.40
CA ALA A 184 3.09 -17.87 3.40
C ALA A 184 1.60 -18.24 3.44
N GLU A 185 0.95 -18.41 2.29
CA GLU A 185 -0.42 -18.92 2.19
C GLU A 185 -0.56 -20.30 2.83
N SER A 186 0.39 -21.21 2.62
CA SER A 186 0.41 -22.53 3.27
C SER A 186 0.46 -22.42 4.79
N ILE A 187 1.37 -21.61 5.34
CA ILE A 187 1.51 -21.42 6.80
C ILE A 187 0.22 -20.84 7.39
N ILE A 188 -0.35 -19.82 6.73
CA ILE A 188 -1.60 -19.19 7.18
C ILE A 188 -2.75 -20.21 7.10
N SER A 189 -2.81 -20.99 6.02
CA SER A 189 -3.80 -22.04 5.81
C SER A 189 -3.77 -23.08 6.92
N ASP A 190 -2.59 -23.65 7.20
CA ASP A 190 -2.42 -24.66 8.26
C ASP A 190 -2.83 -24.11 9.63
N TYR A 191 -2.40 -22.88 9.96
CA TYR A 191 -2.77 -22.23 11.21
C TYR A 191 -4.29 -22.04 11.32
N VAL A 192 -4.91 -21.44 10.31
CA VAL A 192 -6.34 -21.13 10.34
C VAL A 192 -7.19 -22.39 10.35
N GLN A 193 -6.89 -23.37 9.49
CA GLN A 193 -7.68 -24.60 9.40
C GLN A 193 -7.54 -25.47 10.66
N SER A 194 -6.43 -25.38 11.40
CA SER A 194 -6.30 -26.06 12.70
C SER A 194 -7.28 -25.54 13.76
N ILE A 195 -7.67 -24.27 13.67
CA ILE A 195 -8.58 -23.60 14.64
C ILE A 195 -10.02 -23.56 14.10
N TYR A 196 -10.19 -23.40 12.79
CA TYR A 196 -11.46 -23.24 12.10
C TYR A 196 -11.63 -24.29 10.99
N PRO A 197 -11.71 -25.59 11.33
CA PRO A 197 -11.70 -26.67 10.33
C PRO A 197 -12.96 -26.72 9.44
N THR A 198 -13.98 -25.91 9.76
CA THR A 198 -15.27 -25.87 9.04
C THR A 198 -15.38 -24.73 8.04
N VAL A 199 -14.38 -23.86 7.92
CA VAL A 199 -14.38 -22.79 6.91
C VAL A 199 -14.54 -23.39 5.52
N LYS A 200 -15.23 -22.67 4.62
CA LYS A 200 -15.54 -23.16 3.27
C LYS A 200 -14.87 -22.37 2.16
N GLN A 201 -14.43 -21.14 2.43
CA GLN A 201 -13.80 -20.28 1.44
C GLN A 201 -12.81 -19.30 2.05
N TRP A 202 -11.75 -19.02 1.30
CA TRP A 202 -10.80 -17.95 1.58
C TRP A 202 -11.04 -16.74 0.69
N ASN A 203 -10.90 -15.56 1.25
CA ASN A 203 -10.85 -14.31 0.50
C ASN A 203 -9.57 -13.56 0.84
N TYR A 204 -8.57 -13.65 -0.02
CA TYR A 204 -7.34 -12.89 0.10
C TYR A 204 -7.56 -11.45 -0.33
N VAL A 205 -6.90 -10.54 0.38
CA VAL A 205 -6.79 -9.12 0.07
C VAL A 205 -5.32 -8.76 0.14
N SER A 206 -4.82 -8.02 -0.85
CA SER A 206 -3.44 -7.53 -0.83
C SER A 206 -3.28 -6.30 -1.72
N ASP A 207 -2.10 -5.67 -1.65
CA ASP A 207 -1.76 -4.64 -2.62
C ASP A 207 -1.67 -5.20 -4.05
N GLY A 208 -1.95 -4.35 -5.03
CA GLY A 208 -1.86 -4.69 -6.45
C GLY A 208 -0.44 -4.69 -6.99
N ALA A 209 0.58 -4.86 -6.13
CA ALA A 209 2.00 -4.82 -6.48
C ALA A 209 2.35 -6.00 -7.44
N PRO A 210 2.64 -5.73 -8.73
CA PRO A 210 2.85 -6.80 -9.70
C PRO A 210 4.13 -7.60 -9.44
N GLN A 211 5.13 -6.97 -8.80
CA GLN A 211 6.41 -7.63 -8.59
C GLN A 211 6.35 -8.80 -7.60
N HIS A 212 5.35 -8.85 -6.72
CA HIS A 212 5.28 -9.84 -5.63
C HIS A 212 3.90 -10.53 -5.56
N LEU A 213 2.81 -9.76 -5.60
CA LEU A 213 1.46 -10.26 -5.29
C LEU A 213 0.61 -10.44 -6.55
N LYS A 214 0.42 -9.36 -7.33
CA LYS A 214 -0.51 -9.34 -8.47
C LYS A 214 0.18 -9.73 -9.79
N ASN A 215 0.58 -10.99 -9.92
CA ASN A 215 1.18 -11.53 -11.14
C ASN A 215 0.51 -12.83 -11.61
N ASN A 216 0.88 -13.27 -12.82
CA ASN A 216 0.30 -14.45 -13.45
C ASN A 216 0.58 -15.75 -12.69
N LYS A 217 1.74 -15.86 -12.01
CA LYS A 217 2.09 -17.04 -11.21
C LYS A 217 1.26 -17.11 -9.92
N SER A 218 1.07 -15.98 -9.22
CA SER A 218 0.17 -15.94 -8.05
C SER A 218 -1.27 -16.27 -8.43
N ILE A 219 -1.74 -15.78 -9.59
CA ILE A 219 -3.06 -16.16 -10.13
C ILE A 219 -3.11 -17.66 -10.45
N LEU A 220 -2.05 -18.24 -11.01
CA LEU A 220 -1.98 -19.69 -11.24
C LEU A 220 -2.10 -20.45 -9.93
N ASN A 221 -1.33 -20.08 -8.90
CA ASN A 221 -1.42 -20.69 -7.57
C ASN A 221 -2.84 -20.59 -6.99
N LEU A 222 -3.51 -19.44 -7.15
CA LEU A 222 -4.90 -19.27 -6.74
C LEU A 222 -5.84 -20.29 -7.40
N THR A 223 -5.63 -20.62 -8.68
CA THR A 223 -6.45 -21.65 -9.36
C THR A 223 -6.24 -23.07 -8.82
N TYR A 224 -5.10 -23.33 -8.18
CA TYR A 224 -4.78 -24.60 -7.52
C TYR A 224 -5.03 -24.59 -6.01
N HIS A 225 -5.48 -23.47 -5.44
CA HIS A 225 -5.68 -23.33 -3.99
C HIS A 225 -6.55 -24.44 -3.37
N GLN A 226 -7.61 -24.88 -4.06
CA GLN A 226 -8.46 -26.00 -3.63
C GLN A 226 -7.71 -27.33 -3.61
N VAL A 227 -6.79 -27.54 -4.54
CA VAL A 227 -5.97 -28.75 -4.64
C VAL A 227 -4.91 -28.75 -3.55
N ASP A 228 -4.23 -27.61 -3.37
CA ASP A 228 -3.10 -27.48 -2.45
C ASP A 228 -3.53 -27.42 -0.99
N PHE A 229 -4.64 -26.71 -0.70
CA PHE A 229 -5.06 -26.41 0.67
C PHE A 229 -6.45 -26.98 1.03
N GLY A 230 -7.08 -27.72 0.11
CA GLY A 230 -8.37 -28.38 0.37
C GLY A 230 -9.58 -27.45 0.39
N ILE A 231 -9.42 -26.17 0.05
CA ILE A 231 -10.47 -25.15 0.13
C ILE A 231 -10.31 -24.12 -1.00
N PRO A 232 -11.37 -23.59 -1.62
CA PRO A 232 -11.23 -22.63 -2.69
C PRO A 232 -10.95 -21.23 -2.12
N ALA A 233 -10.34 -20.40 -2.95
CA ALA A 233 -10.02 -19.03 -2.60
C ALA A 233 -10.40 -18.05 -3.69
N SER A 234 -10.71 -16.83 -3.29
CA SER A 234 -10.74 -15.65 -4.15
C SER A 234 -9.67 -14.66 -3.69
N TRP A 235 -9.22 -13.79 -4.60
CA TRP A 235 -8.20 -12.78 -4.28
C TRP A 235 -8.58 -11.42 -4.86
N SER A 236 -8.70 -10.44 -3.98
CA SER A 236 -8.97 -9.04 -4.31
C SER A 236 -7.71 -8.19 -4.16
N PHE A 237 -7.36 -7.44 -5.20
CA PHE A 237 -6.18 -6.57 -5.22
C PHE A 237 -6.60 -5.10 -5.15
N SER A 238 -5.99 -4.33 -4.24
CA SER A 238 -6.12 -2.86 -4.30
C SER A 238 -5.32 -2.27 -5.45
N ALA A 239 -5.55 -1.01 -5.77
CA ALA A 239 -4.60 -0.26 -6.58
C ALA A 239 -3.27 -0.15 -5.82
N THR A 240 -2.16 -0.17 -6.54
CA THR A 240 -0.82 -0.11 -5.95
C THR A 240 -0.71 1.07 -4.97
N ALA A 241 -0.17 0.80 -3.78
CA ALA A 241 -0.05 1.73 -2.66
C ALA A 241 -1.37 2.18 -1.99
N HIS A 242 -2.51 1.55 -2.31
CA HIS A 242 -3.79 1.78 -1.62
C HIS A 242 -4.08 0.72 -0.55
N GLY A 243 -3.26 -0.34 -0.46
CA GLY A 243 -3.47 -1.49 0.43
C GLY A 243 -3.24 -1.24 1.93
N LYS A 244 -3.10 0.02 2.36
CA LYS A 244 -2.79 0.33 3.76
C LYS A 244 -3.84 -0.23 4.71
N GLY A 245 -3.41 -0.88 5.78
CA GLY A 245 -4.31 -1.47 6.77
C GLY A 245 -3.61 -2.03 7.99
N ALA A 246 -4.29 -2.96 8.66
CA ALA A 246 -3.78 -3.60 9.88
C ALA A 246 -2.42 -4.30 9.68
N VAL A 247 -2.16 -4.79 8.47
CA VAL A 247 -0.90 -5.43 8.04
C VAL A 247 0.31 -4.51 8.27
N ASP A 248 0.22 -3.22 7.91
CA ASP A 248 1.27 -2.24 8.18
C ASP A 248 1.54 -2.08 9.68
N GLY A 249 0.47 -2.05 10.47
CA GLY A 249 0.54 -1.91 11.92
C GLY A 249 1.21 -3.09 12.60
N ILE A 250 0.96 -4.32 12.12
CA ILE A 250 1.61 -5.54 12.60
C ILE A 250 3.12 -5.46 12.37
N GLY A 251 3.53 -5.17 11.13
CA GLY A 251 4.94 -5.05 10.77
C GLY A 251 5.64 -3.93 11.55
N ALA A 252 5.00 -2.76 11.65
CA ALA A 252 5.54 -1.62 12.40
C ALA A 252 5.71 -1.94 13.89
N ALA A 253 4.74 -2.63 14.52
CA ALA A 253 4.81 -2.99 15.92
C ALA A 253 5.96 -3.96 16.22
N VAL A 254 6.17 -4.97 15.37
CA VAL A 254 7.28 -5.93 15.52
C VAL A 254 8.62 -5.23 15.30
N LYS A 255 8.80 -4.50 14.20
CA LYS A 255 10.04 -3.75 13.92
C LYS A 255 10.39 -2.78 15.05
N TYR A 256 9.40 -2.06 15.58
CA TYR A 256 9.59 -1.13 16.68
C TYR A 256 10.05 -1.84 17.96
N ARG A 257 9.42 -2.97 18.32
CA ARG A 257 9.78 -3.75 19.50
C ARG A 257 11.16 -4.37 19.39
N ALA A 258 11.49 -4.96 18.24
CA ALA A 258 12.81 -5.52 17.93
C ALA A 258 13.89 -4.44 18.07
N THR A 259 13.70 -3.30 17.41
CA THR A 259 14.63 -2.16 17.49
C THR A 259 14.81 -1.68 18.94
N ARG A 260 13.71 -1.50 19.68
CA ARG A 260 13.79 -1.08 21.10
C ARG A 260 14.49 -2.09 21.98
N ARG A 261 14.31 -3.39 21.70
CA ARG A 261 14.96 -4.46 22.46
C ARG A 261 16.47 -4.38 22.32
N VAL A 262 16.96 -4.26 21.08
CA VAL A 262 18.38 -4.07 20.76
C VAL A 262 18.91 -2.80 21.44
N LEU A 263 18.22 -1.67 21.27
CA LEU A 263 18.68 -0.37 21.81
C LEU A 263 18.61 -0.27 23.34
N SER A 264 17.83 -1.11 24.01
CA SER A 264 17.72 -1.10 25.48
C SER A 264 19.00 -1.58 26.18
N GLY A 265 19.84 -2.37 25.50
CA GLY A 265 21.06 -2.95 26.08
C GLY A 265 20.83 -3.91 27.26
N ILE A 266 19.57 -4.31 27.51
CA ILE A 266 19.20 -5.15 28.66
C ILE A 266 19.63 -6.62 28.46
N THR A 267 19.95 -7.03 27.23
CA THR A 267 20.57 -8.35 26.97
C THR A 267 21.76 -8.24 26.04
N TYR A 268 22.73 -9.12 26.29
CA TYR A 268 23.79 -9.45 25.34
C TYR A 268 23.27 -10.22 24.11
N ASP A 269 22.03 -10.71 24.16
CA ASP A 269 21.33 -11.31 23.03
C ASP A 269 20.94 -10.21 22.03
N ALA A 270 21.79 -10.02 21.04
CA ALA A 270 21.47 -9.22 19.87
C ALA A 270 20.52 -10.01 18.97
N ILE A 271 19.62 -9.32 18.26
CA ILE A 271 18.78 -9.93 17.23
C ILE A 271 19.66 -10.03 15.98
N LEU A 272 20.34 -11.16 15.81
CA LEU A 272 21.36 -11.36 14.78
C LEU A 272 20.88 -12.25 13.65
N THR A 273 19.84 -13.03 13.90
CA THR A 273 19.22 -13.93 12.94
C THR A 273 17.71 -13.67 12.86
N PRO A 274 17.05 -14.04 11.75
CA PRO A 274 15.59 -13.99 11.66
C PRO A 274 14.89 -14.81 12.75
N GLU A 275 15.51 -15.87 13.25
CA GLU A 275 15.01 -16.68 14.38
C GLU A 275 15.02 -15.95 15.73
N ASP A 276 15.88 -14.94 15.88
CA ASP A 276 15.95 -14.12 17.11
C ASP A 276 14.81 -13.08 17.20
N LEU A 277 14.01 -12.94 16.13
CA LEU A 277 13.02 -11.88 15.89
C LEU A 277 11.59 -12.30 16.28
#